data_AF-A0A662GH78-F1
#
_entry.id   AF-A0A662GH78-F1
#
_cell.length_a   1.000
_cell.length_b   1.000
_cell.length_c   1.000
_cell.angle_alpha   90.00
_cell.angle_beta   90.00
_cell.angle_gamma   90.00
#
_symmetry.space_group_name_H-M   'P 1'
#
loop_
_entity.id
_entity.type
_entity.pdbx_description
1 polymer ?
#
loop_
_entity_poly.entity_id
_entity_poly.type
_entity_poly.pdbx_seq_one_letter_code
_entity_poly.pdbx_strand_id
1 'polypeptide(L)'
;MFALKGFTRFPIFYSSNGRNILGARPKDKENFVKYVYRLPDNKLVAIKSISNIKLVRRIIVDRIALNFELKVIELYPHYIYVYDDLTPDTTFNNYIVRGFTVKGPRLRVFIPLIPLASLEKEEINAFKLLVHRKRKLRELDMNTFNYLLDNLGVKIIGRKPCNGNIALAIYDPFLDTIYNVLVDKDLKVLDTNICFETDVSYYLPEFIVFIRRSGGIYVYPEDRYDWTISV
;
A
#
# COMPACT_ATOMS: atom_id res chain seq x y z
N MET A 1 -4.11 21.76 -6.23
CA MET A 1 -5.30 21.06 -6.77
C MET A 1 -4.80 20.12 -7.85
N PHE A 2 -5.35 18.92 -7.99
CA PHE A 2 -4.86 17.99 -9.03
C PHE A 2 -5.99 17.14 -9.61
N ALA A 3 -5.79 16.62 -10.81
CA ALA A 3 -6.68 15.68 -11.48
C ALA A 3 -5.96 14.36 -11.78
N LEU A 4 -6.66 13.24 -11.68
CA LEU A 4 -6.10 11.89 -11.75
C LEU A 4 -6.77 11.12 -12.89
N LYS A 5 -5.99 10.47 -13.77
CA LYS A 5 -6.53 9.75 -14.94
C LYS A 5 -6.97 8.30 -14.62
N GLY A 6 -8.07 7.85 -15.23
CA GLY A 6 -8.41 6.43 -15.42
C GLY A 6 -9.71 5.94 -14.77
N PHE A 7 -10.55 6.82 -14.21
CA PHE A 7 -11.56 6.37 -13.23
C PHE A 7 -13.01 6.28 -13.70
N THR A 8 -13.49 7.17 -14.56
CA THR A 8 -14.94 7.33 -14.89
C THR A 8 -15.11 8.06 -16.21
N ARG A 9 -16.30 8.17 -16.83
CA ARG A 9 -16.50 8.88 -18.11
C ARG A 9 -16.48 10.42 -18.02
N PHE A 10 -16.58 10.96 -16.81
CA PHE A 10 -16.63 12.40 -16.55
C PHE A 10 -15.78 12.74 -15.32
N PRO A 11 -15.28 13.97 -15.18
CA PRO A 11 -14.64 14.43 -13.96
C PRO A 11 -15.46 14.15 -12.70
N ILE A 12 -14.82 13.65 -11.65
CA ILE A 12 -15.41 13.56 -10.30
C ILE A 12 -14.74 14.59 -9.41
N PHE A 13 -15.50 15.52 -8.83
CA PHE A 13 -14.94 16.54 -7.92
C PHE A 13 -15.06 16.09 -6.47
N TYR A 14 -14.04 16.32 -5.65
CA TYR A 14 -14.12 16.06 -4.20
C TYR A 14 -14.29 17.34 -3.39
N SER A 15 -15.10 17.26 -2.33
CA SER A 15 -15.20 18.29 -1.30
C SER A 15 -13.97 18.31 -0.38
N SER A 16 -13.82 19.41 0.38
CA SER A 16 -12.71 19.64 1.32
C SER A 16 -12.48 18.53 2.34
N ASN A 17 -13.48 17.72 2.68
CA ASN A 17 -13.32 16.58 3.59
C ASN A 17 -12.94 15.26 2.90
N GLY A 18 -12.79 15.23 1.57
CA GLY A 18 -12.44 14.03 0.79
C GLY A 18 -13.49 12.91 0.79
N ARG A 19 -14.63 13.08 1.46
CA ARG A 19 -15.66 12.01 1.64
C ARG A 19 -16.79 12.08 0.62
N ASN A 20 -17.09 13.26 0.10
CA ASN A 20 -18.21 13.45 -0.82
C ASN A 20 -17.73 13.67 -2.26
N ILE A 21 -18.34 12.92 -3.17
CA ILE A 21 -18.22 13.11 -4.62
C ILE A 21 -19.26 14.14 -5.05
N LEU A 22 -18.79 15.23 -5.65
CA LEU A 22 -19.58 16.25 -6.31
C LEU A 22 -19.65 15.90 -7.81
N GLY A 23 -20.84 16.03 -8.40
CA GLY A 23 -21.12 15.65 -9.78
C GLY A 23 -20.24 16.36 -10.82
N ALA A 24 -20.32 15.87 -12.07
CA ALA A 24 -19.38 16.22 -13.15
C ALA A 24 -19.23 17.72 -13.43
N ARG A 25 -20.25 18.54 -13.15
CA ARG A 25 -20.19 19.99 -13.31
C ARG A 25 -20.52 20.64 -11.98
N PRO A 26 -19.52 21.03 -11.18
CA PRO A 26 -19.72 21.99 -10.11
C PRO A 26 -20.43 23.21 -10.71
N LYS A 27 -21.39 23.79 -9.96
CA LYS A 27 -22.19 24.91 -10.45
C LYS A 27 -21.35 26.17 -10.73
N ASP A 28 -20.08 26.20 -10.31
CA ASP A 28 -19.21 27.36 -10.39
C ASP A 28 -18.24 27.34 -11.59
N LYS A 29 -18.07 28.53 -12.20
CA LYS A 29 -17.07 28.83 -13.25
C LYS A 29 -15.68 29.05 -12.67
N GLU A 30 -15.19 28.14 -11.83
CA GLU A 30 -13.84 28.27 -11.27
C GLU A 30 -12.75 27.95 -12.29
N ASN A 31 -11.58 28.59 -12.15
CA ASN A 31 -10.42 28.37 -13.02
C ASN A 31 -9.97 26.91 -13.01
N PHE A 32 -10.02 26.24 -11.86
CA PHE A 32 -9.70 24.82 -11.76
C PHE A 32 -10.69 23.93 -12.53
N VAL A 33 -11.99 24.24 -12.48
CA VAL A 33 -12.99 23.49 -13.25
C VAL A 33 -12.71 23.65 -14.74
N LYS A 34 -12.48 24.88 -15.22
CA LYS A 34 -12.10 25.13 -16.63
C LYS A 34 -10.84 24.36 -17.02
N TYR A 35 -9.84 24.33 -16.16
CA TYR A 35 -8.62 23.56 -16.34
C TYR A 35 -8.89 22.06 -16.50
N VAL A 36 -9.65 21.46 -15.58
CA VAL A 36 -10.01 20.04 -15.63
C VAL A 36 -10.70 19.68 -16.95
N TYR A 37 -11.55 20.57 -17.47
CA TYR A 37 -12.24 20.37 -18.75
C TYR A 37 -11.35 20.58 -19.99
N ARG A 38 -10.17 21.20 -19.84
CA ARG A 38 -9.17 21.33 -20.90
C ARG A 38 -8.20 20.16 -20.95
N LEU A 39 -8.14 19.34 -19.90
CA LEU A 39 -7.31 18.15 -19.90
C LEU A 39 -7.74 17.21 -21.04
N PRO A 40 -6.79 16.57 -21.74
CA PRO A 40 -7.08 15.74 -22.91
C PRO A 40 -7.88 14.48 -22.57
N ASP A 41 -8.06 14.18 -21.28
CA ASP A 41 -8.65 12.95 -20.78
C ASP A 41 -10.10 13.13 -20.32
N ASN A 42 -11.00 12.36 -20.92
CA ASN A 42 -12.40 12.32 -20.49
C ASN A 42 -12.60 11.58 -19.16
N LYS A 43 -11.59 10.80 -18.73
CA LYS A 43 -11.72 9.92 -17.56
C LYS A 43 -10.84 10.31 -16.40
N LEU A 44 -11.39 11.08 -15.46
CA LEU A 44 -10.59 11.58 -14.34
C LEU A 44 -11.34 11.76 -13.01
N VAL A 45 -10.55 11.83 -11.94
CA VAL A 45 -10.94 12.30 -10.61
C VAL A 45 -10.23 13.63 -10.36
N ALA A 46 -10.98 14.69 -10.10
CA ALA A 46 -10.46 16.02 -9.80
C ALA A 46 -10.57 16.34 -8.31
N ILE A 47 -9.47 16.79 -7.72
CA ILE A 47 -9.36 17.13 -6.31
C ILE A 47 -9.01 18.61 -6.21
N LYS A 48 -10.04 19.38 -5.88
CA LYS A 48 -9.92 20.82 -5.64
C LYS A 48 -9.26 21.07 -4.29
N SER A 49 -9.85 20.58 -3.22
CA SER A 49 -9.26 20.68 -1.88
C SER A 49 -9.55 19.42 -1.09
N ILE A 50 -8.57 18.99 -0.31
CA ILE A 50 -8.75 17.98 0.74
C ILE A 50 -7.99 18.45 1.97
N SER A 51 -8.68 18.39 3.11
CA SER A 51 -8.20 18.65 4.45
C SER A 51 -8.33 17.36 5.26
N ASN A 52 -7.54 17.22 6.32
CA ASN A 52 -7.56 16.07 7.23
C ASN A 52 -7.24 14.73 6.53
N ILE A 53 -6.17 14.71 5.74
CA ILE A 53 -5.70 13.51 5.06
C ILE A 53 -4.99 12.59 6.07
N LYS A 54 -5.54 11.39 6.28
CA LYS A 54 -4.79 10.30 6.92
C LYS A 54 -3.90 9.66 5.86
N LEU A 55 -2.59 9.83 6.02
CA LEU A 55 -1.61 9.16 5.17
C LEU A 55 -1.60 7.66 5.46
N VAL A 56 -1.58 6.86 4.40
CA VAL A 56 -1.54 5.40 4.44
C VAL A 56 -0.54 4.89 3.41
N ARG A 57 -0.08 3.65 3.57
CA ARG A 57 0.79 2.95 2.62
C ARG A 57 0.01 1.94 1.81
N ARG A 58 0.42 1.73 0.57
CA ARG A 58 -0.05 0.65 -0.30
C ARG A 58 1.11 0.05 -1.06
N ILE A 59 1.06 -1.26 -1.26
CA ILE A 59 1.90 -1.92 -2.25
C ILE A 59 1.22 -1.75 -3.61
N ILE A 60 1.90 -1.09 -4.54
CA ILE A 60 1.40 -0.83 -5.90
C ILE A 60 2.03 -1.82 -6.84
N VAL A 61 1.22 -2.68 -7.46
CA VAL A 61 1.66 -3.66 -8.44
C VAL A 61 0.70 -3.66 -9.61
N ASP A 62 1.25 -3.60 -10.82
CA ASP A 62 0.47 -3.57 -12.06
C ASP A 62 -0.65 -2.51 -12.04
N ARG A 63 -0.30 -1.30 -11.55
CA ARG A 63 -1.22 -0.16 -11.40
C ARG A 63 -2.47 -0.49 -10.58
N ILE A 64 -2.32 -1.37 -9.59
CA ILE A 64 -3.34 -1.70 -8.60
C ILE A 64 -2.73 -1.53 -7.21
N ALA A 65 -3.47 -0.87 -6.33
CA ALA A 65 -3.06 -0.66 -4.95
C ALA A 65 -3.61 -1.79 -4.07
N LEU A 66 -2.72 -2.56 -3.43
CA LEU A 66 -3.08 -3.56 -2.44
C LEU A 66 -3.26 -2.90 -1.07
N ASN A 67 -4.42 -3.09 -0.46
CA ASN A 67 -4.73 -2.63 0.89
C ASN A 67 -4.87 -3.84 1.82
N PHE A 68 -3.81 -4.12 2.59
CA PHE A 68 -3.78 -5.23 3.55
C PHE A 68 -4.66 -4.97 4.78
N GLU A 69 -4.80 -3.70 5.21
CA GLU A 69 -5.66 -3.33 6.34
C GLU A 69 -7.12 -3.68 6.10
N LEU A 70 -7.64 -3.35 4.92
CA LEU A 70 -9.02 -3.63 4.56
C LEU A 70 -9.19 -4.91 3.77
N LYS A 71 -8.08 -5.61 3.45
CA LYS A 71 -8.08 -6.83 2.63
C LYS A 71 -8.79 -6.65 1.28
N VAL A 72 -8.59 -5.49 0.65
CA VAL A 72 -9.17 -5.12 -0.65
C VAL A 72 -8.14 -4.55 -1.59
N ILE A 73 -8.49 -4.48 -2.88
CA ILE A 73 -7.74 -3.69 -3.83
C ILE A 73 -8.38 -2.32 -4.02
N GLU A 74 -7.55 -1.32 -4.28
CA GLU A 74 -7.94 0.05 -4.58
C GLU A 74 -7.51 0.40 -6.01
N LEU A 75 -8.29 1.26 -6.68
CA LEU A 75 -7.92 1.79 -7.98
C LEU A 75 -6.72 2.72 -7.82
N TYR A 76 -5.83 2.71 -8.81
CA TYR A 76 -4.63 3.53 -8.80
C TYR A 76 -4.53 4.35 -10.09
N PRO A 77 -4.22 5.65 -10.01
CA PRO A 77 -4.11 6.49 -11.18
C PRO A 77 -2.86 6.15 -12.00
N HIS A 78 -2.96 6.23 -13.32
CA HIS A 78 -1.78 6.17 -14.20
C HIS A 78 -1.01 7.49 -14.22
N TYR A 79 -1.74 8.59 -14.11
CA TYR A 79 -1.23 9.95 -14.29
C TYR A 79 -1.87 10.91 -13.28
N ILE A 80 -1.10 11.92 -12.88
CA ILE A 80 -1.52 13.02 -12.03
C ILE A 80 -1.25 14.34 -12.77
N TYR A 81 -2.26 15.18 -12.86
CA TYR A 81 -2.19 16.52 -13.41
C TYR A 81 -2.23 17.51 -12.26
N VAL A 82 -1.21 18.33 -12.08
CA VAL A 82 -1.16 19.34 -11.01
C VAL A 82 -1.54 20.69 -11.61
N TYR A 83 -2.56 21.34 -11.05
CA TYR A 83 -3.03 22.62 -11.57
C TYR A 83 -1.92 23.69 -11.48
N ASP A 84 -1.65 24.44 -12.55
CA ASP A 84 -2.37 24.54 -13.83
C ASP A 84 -1.72 23.83 -15.04
N ASP A 85 -0.83 22.87 -14.81
CA ASP A 85 -0.10 22.15 -15.85
C ASP A 85 -0.99 21.15 -16.62
N LEU A 86 -0.90 21.18 -17.96
CA LEU A 86 -1.59 20.24 -18.85
C LEU A 86 -0.76 18.97 -19.13
N THR A 87 0.50 18.96 -18.70
CA THR A 87 1.40 17.82 -18.74
C THR A 87 1.21 17.00 -17.47
N PRO A 88 0.95 15.69 -17.59
CA PRO A 88 0.82 14.86 -16.40
C PRO A 88 2.18 14.34 -15.91
N ASP A 89 2.28 14.17 -14.61
CA ASP A 89 3.26 13.31 -13.98
C ASP A 89 2.83 11.85 -14.07
N THR A 90 3.78 10.96 -14.37
CA THR A 90 3.56 9.52 -14.28
C THR A 90 3.62 9.06 -12.83
N THR A 91 2.69 8.20 -12.43
CA THR A 91 2.70 7.67 -11.06
C THR A 91 3.69 6.52 -10.90
N PHE A 92 4.04 6.20 -9.67
CA PHE A 92 4.95 5.10 -9.32
C PHE A 92 4.25 3.75 -9.52
N ASN A 93 4.86 2.82 -10.26
CA ASN A 93 4.33 1.46 -10.43
C ASN A 93 5.36 0.44 -9.95
N ASN A 94 4.94 -0.60 -9.25
CA ASN A 94 5.82 -1.57 -8.60
C ASN A 94 6.64 -0.94 -7.45
N TYR A 95 5.95 -0.25 -6.55
CA TYR A 95 6.52 0.41 -5.37
C TYR A 95 5.62 0.21 -4.15
N ILE A 96 6.20 0.26 -2.95
CA ILE A 96 5.46 0.69 -1.76
C ILE A 96 5.34 2.20 -1.80
N VAL A 97 4.13 2.72 -1.69
CA VAL A 97 3.85 4.14 -1.86
C VAL A 97 3.06 4.67 -0.67
N ARG A 98 3.48 5.81 -0.13
CA ARG A 98 2.71 6.60 0.84
C ARG A 98 1.80 7.56 0.09
N GLY A 99 0.56 7.66 0.55
CA GLY A 99 -0.46 8.46 -0.11
C GLY A 99 -1.72 8.47 0.72
N PHE A 100 -2.85 8.64 0.05
CA PHE A 100 -4.15 8.63 0.73
C PHE A 100 -5.25 8.09 -0.15
N THR A 101 -6.34 7.68 0.50
CA THR A 101 -7.45 7.05 -0.20
C THR A 101 -8.65 7.99 -0.25
N VAL A 102 -9.26 8.12 -1.43
CA VAL A 102 -10.53 8.83 -1.63
C VAL A 102 -11.62 7.87 -2.07
N LYS A 103 -12.88 8.23 -1.80
CA LYS A 103 -14.04 7.42 -2.19
C LYS A 103 -14.32 7.54 -3.68
N GLY A 104 -13.81 6.60 -4.48
CA GLY A 104 -14.17 6.55 -5.91
C GLY A 104 -15.61 6.12 -6.16
N PRO A 105 -16.07 6.17 -7.43
CA PRO A 105 -17.46 5.91 -7.81
C PRO A 105 -17.90 4.44 -7.61
N ARG A 106 -16.95 3.50 -7.58
CA ARG A 106 -17.21 2.06 -7.36
C ARG A 106 -16.25 1.46 -6.36
N LEU A 107 -14.96 1.70 -6.58
CA LEU A 107 -13.89 1.31 -5.70
C LEU A 107 -13.20 2.56 -5.17
N ARG A 108 -12.59 2.42 -4.00
CA ARG A 108 -11.71 3.44 -3.45
C ARG A 108 -10.54 3.69 -4.41
N VAL A 109 -10.09 4.94 -4.47
CA VAL A 109 -8.95 5.36 -5.28
C VAL A 109 -7.82 5.70 -4.33
N PHE A 110 -6.69 5.01 -4.45
CA PHE A 110 -5.47 5.37 -3.75
C PHE A 110 -4.69 6.39 -4.58
N ILE A 111 -4.33 7.49 -3.95
CA ILE A 111 -3.65 8.62 -4.57
C ILE A 111 -2.21 8.60 -4.05
N PRO A 112 -1.23 8.35 -4.92
CA PRO A 112 0.16 8.30 -4.53
C PRO A 112 0.69 9.72 -4.27
N LEU A 113 1.55 9.85 -3.26
CA LEU A 113 2.29 11.07 -2.99
C LEU A 113 3.79 10.84 -3.01
N ILE A 114 4.27 9.81 -2.31
CA ILE A 114 5.70 9.58 -2.09
C ILE A 114 6.01 8.09 -2.29
N PRO A 115 6.91 7.72 -3.21
CA PRO A 115 7.41 6.35 -3.30
C PRO A 115 8.35 6.11 -2.11
N LEU A 116 8.16 4.98 -1.41
CA LEU A 116 8.96 4.61 -0.24
C LEU A 116 10.01 3.55 -0.57
N ALA A 117 9.64 2.53 -1.35
CA ALA A 117 10.51 1.42 -1.71
C ALA A 117 10.13 0.85 -3.07
N SER A 118 11.11 0.62 -3.95
CA SER A 118 10.90 -0.13 -5.19
C SER A 118 10.76 -1.62 -4.91
N LEU A 119 9.90 -2.28 -5.68
CA LEU A 119 9.73 -3.73 -5.63
C LEU A 119 10.68 -4.40 -6.62
N GLU A 120 11.36 -5.45 -6.20
CA GLU A 120 12.11 -6.33 -7.11
C GLU A 120 11.16 -7.24 -7.92
N LYS A 121 11.67 -7.84 -8.99
CA LYS A 121 10.90 -8.70 -9.89
C LYS A 121 10.19 -9.85 -9.17
N GLU A 122 10.86 -10.47 -8.21
CA GLU A 122 10.35 -11.57 -7.38
C GLU A 122 9.16 -11.11 -6.52
N GLU A 123 9.29 -9.93 -5.90
CA GLU A 123 8.24 -9.31 -5.09
C GLU A 123 7.04 -8.92 -5.94
N ILE A 124 7.27 -8.32 -7.12
CA ILE A 124 6.23 -8.01 -8.10
C ILE A 124 5.46 -9.28 -8.45
N ASN A 125 6.15 -10.38 -8.75
CA ASN A 125 5.52 -11.64 -9.12
C ASN A 125 4.70 -12.23 -7.96
N ALA A 126 5.22 -12.21 -6.74
CA ALA A 126 4.50 -12.68 -5.55
C ALA A 126 3.21 -11.87 -5.31
N PHE A 127 3.30 -10.53 -5.37
CA PHE A 127 2.16 -9.66 -5.14
C PHE A 127 1.14 -9.64 -6.29
N LYS A 128 1.57 -9.87 -7.55
CA LYS A 128 0.66 -10.04 -8.69
C LYS A 128 -0.38 -11.14 -8.45
N LEU A 129 -0.03 -12.19 -7.70
CA LEU A 129 -0.95 -13.27 -7.36
C LEU A 129 -2.15 -12.76 -6.54
N LEU A 130 -1.94 -11.76 -5.66
CA LEU A 130 -3.01 -11.13 -4.87
C LEU A 130 -3.84 -10.16 -5.72
N VAL A 131 -3.19 -9.44 -6.63
CA VAL A 131 -3.84 -8.50 -7.56
C VAL A 131 -4.82 -9.23 -8.48
N HIS A 132 -4.37 -10.30 -9.14
CA HIS A 132 -5.20 -11.04 -10.11
C HIS A 132 -6.21 -11.96 -9.43
N ARG A 133 -5.94 -12.42 -8.20
CA ARG A 133 -6.85 -13.27 -7.42
C ARG A 133 -7.39 -12.51 -6.22
N LYS A 134 -8.19 -11.45 -6.46
CA LYS A 134 -8.76 -10.58 -5.40
C LYS A 134 -9.38 -11.33 -4.22
N ARG A 135 -9.95 -12.51 -4.47
CA ARG A 135 -10.48 -13.41 -3.44
C ARG A 135 -9.43 -13.81 -2.40
N LYS A 136 -8.20 -14.10 -2.82
CA LYS A 136 -7.06 -14.42 -1.93
C LYS A 136 -6.72 -13.29 -0.97
N LEU A 137 -6.82 -12.03 -1.39
CA LEU A 137 -6.55 -10.91 -0.48
C LEU A 137 -7.65 -10.80 0.59
N ARG A 138 -8.91 -11.04 0.23
CA ARG A 138 -10.04 -11.05 1.19
C ARG A 138 -9.96 -12.22 2.17
N GLU A 139 -9.54 -13.37 1.67
CA GLU A 139 -9.36 -14.61 2.41
C GLU A 139 -7.91 -14.75 2.92
N LEU A 140 -7.21 -13.63 3.17
CA LEU A 140 -5.84 -13.65 3.68
C LEU A 140 -5.82 -14.25 5.09
N ASP A 141 -5.67 -15.57 5.11
CA ASP A 141 -5.44 -16.44 6.24
C ASP A 141 -3.97 -16.87 6.28
N MET A 142 -3.57 -17.61 7.31
CA MET A 142 -2.19 -18.08 7.45
C MET A 142 -1.73 -18.96 6.28
N ASN A 143 -2.62 -19.71 5.64
CA ASN A 143 -2.25 -20.57 4.50
C ASN A 143 -1.94 -19.73 3.26
N THR A 144 -2.81 -18.77 2.94
CA THR A 144 -2.61 -17.82 1.84
C THR A 144 -1.37 -16.98 2.09
N PHE A 145 -1.10 -16.67 3.35
CA PHE A 145 0.08 -15.92 3.76
C PHE A 145 1.37 -16.73 3.65
N ASN A 146 1.40 -17.99 4.10
CA ASN A 146 2.55 -18.88 3.89
C ASN A 146 2.86 -18.99 2.40
N TYR A 147 1.83 -19.16 1.57
CA TYR A 147 2.00 -19.15 0.12
C TYR A 147 2.59 -17.83 -0.39
N LEU A 148 2.16 -16.67 0.12
CA LEU A 148 2.76 -15.38 -0.25
C LEU A 148 4.24 -15.31 0.15
N LEU A 149 4.59 -15.74 1.36
CA LEU A 149 5.96 -15.76 1.85
C LEU A 149 6.85 -16.70 1.03
N ASP A 150 6.37 -17.90 0.71
CA ASP A 150 7.07 -18.85 -0.15
C ASP A 150 7.38 -18.22 -1.52
N ASN A 151 6.43 -17.48 -2.10
CA ASN A 151 6.62 -16.76 -3.36
C ASN A 151 7.57 -15.55 -3.22
N LEU A 152 7.69 -14.97 -2.03
CA LEU A 152 8.71 -13.96 -1.71
C LEU A 152 10.09 -14.60 -1.42
N GLY A 153 10.18 -15.94 -1.41
CA GLY A 153 11.37 -16.70 -1.04
C GLY A 153 11.65 -16.72 0.45
N VAL A 154 10.70 -16.30 1.29
CA VAL A 154 10.83 -16.20 2.74
C VAL A 154 10.29 -17.46 3.40
N LYS A 155 11.02 -18.01 4.39
CA LYS A 155 10.63 -19.24 5.09
C LYS A 155 10.25 -18.95 6.53
N ILE A 156 9.08 -19.40 6.96
CA ILE A 156 8.75 -19.48 8.39
C ILE A 156 9.37 -20.76 8.93
N ILE A 157 10.32 -20.62 9.85
CA ILE A 157 11.03 -21.76 10.47
C ILE A 157 10.49 -22.07 11.87
N GLY A 158 9.78 -21.13 12.49
CA GLY A 158 9.14 -21.31 13.79
C GLY A 158 7.86 -20.50 13.92
N ARG A 159 6.87 -21.03 14.65
CA ARG A 159 5.62 -20.33 14.95
C ARG A 159 5.17 -20.65 16.38
N LYS A 160 4.81 -19.61 17.14
CA LYS A 160 4.34 -19.72 18.53
C LYS A 160 3.17 -18.77 18.77
N PRO A 161 2.02 -19.24 19.32
CA PRO A 161 0.97 -18.33 19.77
C PRO A 161 1.46 -17.56 21.00
N CYS A 162 1.18 -16.25 21.06
CA CYS A 162 1.59 -15.38 22.16
C CYS A 162 0.48 -14.39 22.50
N ASN A 163 -0.26 -14.60 23.59
CA ASN A 163 -1.31 -13.70 24.09
C ASN A 163 -2.33 -13.25 23.02
N GLY A 164 -2.81 -14.17 22.18
CA GLY A 164 -3.76 -13.88 21.09
C GLY A 164 -3.11 -13.37 19.79
N ASN A 165 -1.79 -13.18 19.80
CA ASN A 165 -0.97 -12.86 18.64
C ASN A 165 -0.15 -14.09 18.19
N ILE A 166 0.61 -13.94 17.12
CA ILE A 166 1.43 -14.99 16.53
C ILE A 166 2.87 -14.48 16.44
N ALA A 167 3.78 -15.13 17.15
CA ALA A 167 5.22 -14.96 16.94
C ALA A 167 5.67 -15.86 15.79
N LEU A 168 6.50 -15.31 14.92
CA LEU A 168 7.06 -15.98 13.76
C LEU A 168 8.59 -15.83 13.77
N ALA A 169 9.30 -16.95 13.69
CA ALA A 169 10.71 -16.95 13.31
C ALA A 169 10.81 -17.12 11.80
N ILE A 170 11.48 -16.17 11.16
CA ILE A 170 11.51 -16.01 9.71
C ILE A 170 12.96 -16.06 9.26
N TYR A 171 13.27 -16.98 8.35
CA TYR A 171 14.50 -16.95 7.57
C TYR A 171 14.23 -16.25 6.24
N ASP A 172 14.93 -15.15 5.99
CA ASP A 172 14.90 -14.45 4.71
C ASP A 172 16.24 -14.65 3.97
N PRO A 173 16.26 -15.48 2.90
CA PRO A 173 17.47 -15.72 2.12
C PRO A 173 18.05 -14.46 1.46
N PHE A 174 17.25 -13.41 1.25
CA PHE A 174 17.76 -12.15 0.71
C PHE A 174 18.71 -11.45 1.69
N LEU A 175 18.43 -11.59 2.98
CA LEU A 175 19.22 -11.02 4.07
C LEU A 175 20.21 -12.01 4.68
N ASP A 176 20.11 -13.28 4.29
CA ASP A 176 20.85 -14.42 4.87
C ASP A 176 20.80 -14.42 6.40
N THR A 177 19.59 -14.24 6.95
CA THR A 177 19.42 -14.03 8.40
C THR A 177 18.06 -14.52 8.88
N ILE A 178 18.04 -14.97 10.14
CA ILE A 178 16.83 -15.31 10.88
C ILE A 178 16.45 -14.12 11.76
N TYR A 179 15.17 -13.75 11.75
CA TYR A 179 14.61 -12.75 12.63
C TYR A 179 13.21 -13.15 13.12
N ASN A 180 12.81 -12.56 14.23
CA ASN A 180 11.54 -12.82 14.88
C ASN A 180 10.60 -11.62 14.69
N VAL A 181 9.34 -11.90 14.37
CA VAL A 181 8.27 -10.91 14.22
C VAL A 181 7.04 -11.34 15.01
N LEU A 182 6.49 -10.43 15.80
CA LEU A 182 5.19 -10.59 16.45
C LEU A 182 4.12 -9.94 15.58
N VAL A 183 3.11 -10.71 15.18
CA VAL A 183 1.99 -10.21 14.37
C VAL A 183 0.63 -10.49 15.00
N ASP A 184 -0.35 -9.64 14.70
CA ASP A 184 -1.75 -9.94 15.02
C ASP A 184 -2.37 -10.93 14.02
N LYS A 185 -3.65 -11.28 14.23
CA LYS A 185 -4.43 -12.16 13.35
C LYS A 185 -4.59 -11.64 11.91
N ASP A 186 -4.41 -10.34 11.69
CA ASP A 186 -4.51 -9.68 10.41
C ASP A 186 -3.12 -9.40 9.80
N LEU A 187 -2.06 -9.99 10.39
CA LEU A 187 -0.67 -9.92 9.97
C LEU A 187 -0.08 -8.51 10.05
N LYS A 188 -0.68 -7.66 10.88
CA LYS A 188 -0.08 -6.39 11.28
C LYS A 188 1.10 -6.68 12.19
N VAL A 189 2.24 -6.07 11.91
CA VAL A 189 3.41 -6.21 12.77
C VAL A 189 3.22 -5.37 14.03
N LEU A 190 3.38 -6.02 15.18
CA LEU A 190 3.24 -5.44 16.51
C LEU A 190 4.61 -5.19 17.14
N ASP A 191 5.55 -6.12 16.96
CA ASP A 191 6.90 -6.04 17.49
C ASP A 191 7.87 -6.86 16.63
N THR A 192 9.16 -6.53 16.70
CA THR A 192 10.23 -7.23 15.97
C THR A 192 11.51 -7.24 16.82
N ASN A 193 12.33 -8.27 16.67
CA ASN A 193 13.69 -8.23 17.23
C ASN A 193 14.71 -7.58 16.27
N ILE A 194 14.26 -6.82 15.27
CA ILE A 194 15.12 -6.07 14.36
C ILE A 194 15.10 -4.59 14.76
N CYS A 195 16.24 -3.90 14.65
CA CYS A 195 16.25 -2.45 14.71
C CYS A 195 15.59 -1.85 13.46
N PHE A 196 14.31 -1.49 13.58
CA PHE A 196 13.53 -0.90 12.52
C PHE A 196 12.62 0.21 13.08
N GLU A 197 12.85 1.45 12.65
CA GLU A 197 12.04 2.59 13.08
C GLU A 197 11.05 2.99 11.97
N THR A 198 9.77 3.13 12.32
CA THR A 198 8.76 3.73 11.43
C THR A 198 7.64 4.38 12.23
N ASP A 199 7.16 5.50 11.71
CA ASP A 199 6.08 6.33 12.26
C ASP A 199 4.67 5.74 12.02
N VAL A 200 4.55 4.64 11.27
CA VAL A 200 3.26 4.06 10.87
C VAL A 200 3.29 2.55 11.03
N SER A 201 2.19 1.97 11.49
CA SER A 201 2.01 0.50 11.49
C SER A 201 2.12 -0.08 10.09
N TYR A 202 2.80 -1.21 9.96
CA TYR A 202 3.01 -1.92 8.71
C TYR A 202 2.49 -3.36 8.80
N TYR A 203 2.18 -3.92 7.64
CA TYR A 203 1.83 -5.33 7.52
C TYR A 203 3.08 -6.14 7.18
N LEU A 204 3.10 -7.41 7.56
CA LEU A 204 4.28 -8.26 7.39
C LEU A 204 4.84 -8.29 5.95
N PRO A 205 4.03 -8.29 4.87
CA PRO A 205 4.59 -8.16 3.52
C PRO A 205 5.29 -6.82 3.25
N GLU A 206 4.77 -5.71 3.80
CA GLU A 206 5.43 -4.40 3.70
C GLU A 206 6.74 -4.40 4.49
N PHE A 207 6.73 -5.00 5.68
CA PHE A 207 7.93 -5.14 6.53
C PHE A 207 9.07 -5.82 5.77
N ILE A 208 8.79 -6.98 5.18
CA ILE A 208 9.79 -7.78 4.45
C ILE A 208 10.44 -6.95 3.35
N VAL A 209 9.64 -6.23 2.55
CA VAL A 209 10.17 -5.36 1.50
C VAL A 209 11.03 -4.25 2.12
N PHE A 210 10.59 -3.62 3.21
CA PHE A 210 11.36 -2.54 3.84
C PHE A 210 12.71 -3.00 4.37
N ILE A 211 12.77 -4.12 5.09
CA ILE A 211 14.04 -4.62 5.65
C ILE A 211 14.99 -5.09 4.54
N ARG A 212 14.48 -5.59 3.41
CA ARG A 212 15.32 -5.90 2.24
C ARG A 212 15.92 -4.65 1.59
N ARG A 213 15.29 -3.49 1.78
CA ARG A 213 15.75 -2.20 1.24
C ARG A 213 16.55 -1.37 2.24
N SER A 214 16.71 -1.81 3.49
CA SER A 214 17.50 -1.08 4.49
C SER A 214 19.01 -1.19 4.27
N GLY A 215 19.48 -2.06 3.36
CA GLY A 215 20.90 -2.29 3.08
C GLY A 215 21.63 -3.13 4.14
N GLY A 216 20.96 -3.44 5.24
CA GLY A 216 21.43 -4.27 6.34
C GLY A 216 20.45 -4.20 7.51
N ILE A 217 20.42 -5.25 8.33
CA ILE A 217 19.61 -5.28 9.54
C ILE A 217 20.46 -5.70 10.73
N TYR A 218 20.13 -5.18 11.90
CA TYR A 218 20.66 -5.66 13.17
C TYR A 218 19.57 -6.42 13.91
N VAL A 219 19.82 -7.70 14.17
CA VAL A 219 18.92 -8.58 14.91
C VAL A 219 19.37 -8.61 16.36
N TYR A 220 18.51 -8.14 17.25
CA TYR A 220 18.73 -8.20 18.69
C TYR A 220 18.63 -9.65 19.21
N PRO A 221 19.43 -9.99 20.23
CA PRO A 221 19.33 -11.27 20.93
C PRO A 221 17.90 -11.58 21.40
N GLU A 222 17.52 -12.85 21.28
CA GLU A 222 16.15 -13.30 21.54
C GLU A 222 15.75 -13.23 23.01
N ASP A 223 16.72 -13.37 23.93
CA ASP A 223 16.55 -13.31 25.38
C ASP A 223 16.02 -11.97 25.89
N ARG A 224 16.07 -10.93 25.05
CA ARG A 224 15.48 -9.61 25.33
C ARG A 224 13.96 -9.57 25.16
N TYR A 225 13.36 -10.63 24.61
CA TYR A 225 11.94 -10.68 24.26
C TYR A 225 11.34 -11.99 24.78
N ASP A 226 10.13 -11.92 25.33
CA ASP A 226 9.40 -13.08 25.86
C ASP A 226 8.63 -13.87 24.78
N TRP A 227 8.42 -13.23 23.63
CA TRP A 227 7.63 -13.77 22.53
C TRP A 227 8.49 -14.40 21.41
N THR A 228 9.81 -14.23 21.42
CA THR A 228 10.75 -14.80 20.43
C THR A 228 10.77 -16.33 20.48
N ILE A 229 11.22 -16.92 19.37
CA ILE A 229 11.36 -18.37 19.21
C ILE A 229 12.82 -18.66 18.93
N SER A 230 13.47 -19.41 19.81
CA SER A 230 14.82 -19.91 19.57
C SER A 230 14.82 -21.05 18.58
N VAL A 231 15.60 -20.88 17.52
CA VAL A 231 15.68 -21.79 16.37
C VAL A 231 17.12 -22.24 16.13
#